data_AF-A0A1Y0IE59-F1
#
_entry.id   AF-A0A1Y0IE59-F1
#
_cell.length_a   1.000
_cell.length_b   1.000
_cell.length_c   1.000
_cell.angle_alpha   90.00
_cell.angle_beta   90.00
_cell.angle_gamma   90.00
#
_symmetry.space_group_name_H-M   'P 1'
#
loop_
_entity.id
_entity.type
_entity.pdbx_description
1 polymer ?
#
loop_
_entity_poly.entity_id
_entity_poly.type
_entity_poly.pdbx_seq_one_letter_code
_entity_poly.pdbx_strand_id
1 'polypeptide(L)'
;MYSIAWRYGRDYVELANANGIAAPYVIQVGQKIRLDLKGSLEKSELKPEVTKRKPKLTKNNKQTNANKGKIKPKVTSKKVDSGIVWQWPHVGPVIARYSVAGNVNKGIDIAGKPGEPVLSAAAGEVVYAGSGLLGYGKLIIINHNDQYLSAYAHNRRILVKEGQKIRAGAKIAELGSTGTNRPKLHFEIRKKGNPVDPLRYLPARNL
;
A
#
# COMPACT_ATOMS: atom_id res chain seq x y z
N MET A 1 -6.32 10.76 5.26
CA MET A 1 -7.14 10.31 4.12
C MET A 1 -7.10 8.80 3.89
N TYR A 2 -5.92 8.20 3.67
CA TYR A 2 -5.75 6.80 3.30
C TYR A 2 -6.48 5.78 4.19
N SER A 3 -6.38 5.91 5.52
CA SER A 3 -7.04 5.01 6.47
C SER A 3 -8.57 5.02 6.34
N ILE A 4 -9.17 6.18 6.08
CA ILE A 4 -10.62 6.33 5.86
C ILE A 4 -11.00 5.64 4.55
N ALA A 5 -10.33 6.00 3.46
CA ALA A 5 -10.57 5.39 2.14
C ALA A 5 -10.46 3.86 2.21
N TRP A 6 -9.42 3.35 2.88
CA TRP A 6 -9.20 1.93 3.09
C TRP A 6 -10.35 1.25 3.83
N ARG A 7 -10.79 1.84 4.94
CA ARG A 7 -11.86 1.29 5.78
C ARG A 7 -13.16 1.11 5.01
N TYR A 8 -13.46 2.06 4.12
CA TYR A 8 -14.69 2.07 3.34
C TYR A 8 -14.53 1.49 1.92
N GLY A 9 -13.39 0.89 1.60
CA GLY A 9 -13.13 0.30 0.27
C GLY A 9 -13.19 1.33 -0.87
N ARG A 10 -12.78 2.57 -0.59
CA ARG A 10 -12.78 3.68 -1.56
C ARG A 10 -11.40 3.93 -2.12
N ASP A 11 -11.36 4.48 -3.33
CA ASP A 11 -10.15 5.09 -3.86
C ASP A 11 -9.86 6.39 -3.09
N TYR A 12 -8.61 6.56 -2.64
CA TYR A 12 -8.26 7.70 -1.80
C TYR A 12 -8.21 9.00 -2.59
N VAL A 13 -7.88 8.95 -3.89
CA VAL A 13 -7.83 10.12 -4.77
C VAL A 13 -9.25 10.59 -5.04
N GLU A 14 -10.13 9.67 -5.41
CA GLU A 14 -11.55 9.97 -5.63
C GLU A 14 -12.20 10.54 -4.36
N LEU A 15 -11.98 9.90 -3.21
CA LEU A 15 -12.49 10.38 -1.93
C LEU A 15 -11.94 11.76 -1.57
N ALA A 16 -10.65 12.00 -1.79
CA ALA A 16 -10.04 13.30 -1.53
C ALA A 16 -10.62 14.40 -2.43
N ASN A 17 -10.79 14.11 -3.73
CA ASN A 17 -11.37 15.03 -4.69
C ASN A 17 -12.82 15.39 -4.33
N ALA A 18 -13.63 14.40 -3.94
CA ALA A 18 -15.01 14.61 -3.47
C ALA A 18 -15.08 15.50 -2.21
N ASN A 19 -13.98 15.62 -1.47
CA ASN A 19 -13.90 16.43 -0.26
C ASN A 19 -13.04 17.70 -0.42
N GLY A 20 -12.62 18.04 -1.65
CA GLY A 20 -11.78 19.21 -1.91
C GLY A 20 -10.39 19.15 -1.26
N ILE A 21 -9.89 17.95 -0.97
CA ILE A 21 -8.62 17.73 -0.27
C ILE A 21 -7.53 17.46 -1.30
N ALA A 22 -6.60 18.40 -1.46
CA ALA A 22 -5.44 18.22 -2.33
C ALA A 22 -4.32 17.42 -1.65
N ALA A 23 -3.37 16.94 -2.45
CA ALA A 23 -2.11 16.41 -1.94
C ALA A 23 -1.43 17.43 -0.98
N PRO A 24 -0.85 17.01 0.15
CA PRO A 24 -0.52 15.63 0.53
C PRO A 24 -1.63 14.88 1.28
N TYR A 25 -2.91 15.20 1.04
CA TYR A 25 -4.08 14.49 1.57
C TYR A 25 -4.21 14.49 3.09
N VAL A 26 -3.77 15.60 3.69
CA VAL A 26 -3.87 15.86 5.12
C VAL A 26 -5.34 16.04 5.49
N ILE A 27 -5.74 15.40 6.58
CA ILE A 27 -7.05 15.58 7.21
C ILE A 27 -6.82 16.10 8.63
N GLN A 28 -7.71 16.98 9.09
CA GLN A 28 -7.66 17.51 10.45
C GLN A 28 -8.57 16.72 11.39
N VAL A 29 -8.22 16.66 12.67
CA VAL A 29 -9.10 16.06 13.69
C VAL A 29 -10.40 16.86 13.74
N GLY A 30 -11.54 16.16 13.71
CA GLY A 30 -12.88 16.78 13.68
C GLY A 30 -13.35 17.20 12.28
N GLN A 31 -12.50 17.13 11.25
CA GLN A 31 -12.91 17.39 9.87
C GLN A 31 -13.94 16.33 9.43
N LYS A 32 -15.15 16.78 9.07
CA LYS A 32 -16.18 15.90 8.49
C LYS A 32 -15.79 15.51 7.07
N ILE A 33 -15.84 14.22 6.78
CA ILE A 33 -15.52 13.65 5.46
C ILE A 33 -16.79 13.04 4.88
N ARG A 34 -17.16 13.48 3.67
CA ARG A 34 -18.24 12.90 2.87
C ARG A 34 -17.75 11.61 2.23
N LEU A 35 -18.53 10.54 2.39
CA LEU A 35 -18.20 9.19 1.90
C LEU A 35 -19.02 8.79 0.66
N ASP A 36 -20.02 9.60 0.32
CA ASP A 36 -20.89 9.49 -0.84
C ASP A 36 -20.26 10.20 -2.05
N LEU A 37 -20.09 9.46 -3.14
CA LEU A 37 -19.49 9.94 -4.38
C LEU A 37 -20.49 10.71 -5.26
N LYS A 38 -21.74 10.83 -4.83
CA LYS A 38 -22.85 11.50 -5.54
C LYS A 38 -23.37 12.67 -4.70
N GLY A 39 -22.66 13.79 -4.70
CA GLY A 39 -23.15 15.01 -4.05
C GLY A 39 -22.39 16.25 -4.50
N SER A 40 -23.02 17.04 -5.38
CA SER A 40 -22.67 18.44 -5.61
C SER A 40 -22.74 19.21 -4.29
N LEU A 41 -21.71 20.00 -3.98
CA LEU A 41 -21.67 20.82 -2.78
C LEU A 41 -22.64 22.01 -2.91
N GLU A 42 -23.46 22.24 -1.88
CA GLU A 42 -23.62 23.62 -1.41
C GLU A 42 -22.29 24.06 -0.79
N LYS A 43 -21.76 25.18 -1.29
CA LYS A 43 -20.51 25.80 -0.84
C LYS A 43 -20.65 26.24 0.62
N SER A 44 -19.88 25.65 1.52
CA SER A 44 -19.50 26.32 2.77
C SER A 44 -18.21 27.10 2.49
N GLU A 45 -18.33 28.42 2.39
CA GLU A 45 -17.22 29.33 2.16
C GLU A 45 -16.33 29.43 3.40
N LEU A 46 -15.07 28.99 3.28
CA LEU A 46 -13.97 29.55 4.05
C LEU A 46 -12.92 30.05 3.05
N LYS A 47 -12.70 31.37 3.06
CA LYS A 47 -11.75 32.06 2.20
C LYS A 47 -10.30 31.75 2.61
N PRO A 48 -9.34 31.78 1.65
CA PRO A 48 -7.99 31.27 1.81
C PRO A 48 -6.97 32.37 2.15
N GLU A 49 -5.95 32.05 2.94
CA GLU A 49 -4.79 32.93 3.15
C GLU A 49 -3.47 32.15 2.90
N VAL A 50 -2.79 32.52 1.80
CA VAL A 50 -1.32 32.68 1.65
C VAL A 50 -0.45 31.40 1.80
N THR A 51 0.47 30.99 0.92
CA THR A 51 1.32 31.65 -0.08
C THR A 51 1.82 30.62 -1.10
N LYS A 52 1.89 30.99 -2.37
CA LYS A 52 2.57 30.23 -3.42
C LYS A 52 4.09 30.42 -3.30
N ARG A 53 4.84 29.33 -3.11
CA ARG A 53 6.29 29.29 -3.45
C ARG A 53 6.55 28.16 -4.44
N LYS A 54 6.99 28.55 -5.64
CA LYS A 54 7.50 27.67 -6.70
C LYS A 54 8.89 27.11 -6.31
N PRO A 55 9.16 25.81 -6.47
CA PRO A 55 10.54 25.32 -6.57
C PRO A 55 11.02 25.40 -8.02
N LYS A 56 12.14 26.10 -8.22
CA LYS A 56 12.84 26.25 -9.50
C LYS A 56 13.70 25.00 -9.76
N LEU A 57 13.53 24.40 -10.94
CA LEU A 57 14.40 23.36 -11.46
C LEU A 57 15.83 23.89 -11.63
N THR A 58 16.81 23.16 -11.11
CA THR A 58 18.21 23.24 -11.55
C THR A 58 18.62 21.87 -12.09
N LYS A 59 18.83 21.82 -13.40
CA LYS A 59 19.55 20.75 -14.08
C LYS A 59 21.01 20.84 -13.66
N ASN A 60 21.62 19.73 -13.27
CA ASN A 60 23.05 19.59 -13.48
C ASN A 60 23.39 18.18 -13.97
N ASN A 61 23.95 18.17 -15.17
CA ASN A 61 24.33 17.03 -15.96
C ASN A 61 25.80 16.74 -15.60
N LYS A 62 26.12 15.57 -15.05
CA LYS A 62 27.50 15.05 -15.10
C LYS A 62 27.48 13.54 -15.28
N GLN A 63 27.90 13.20 -16.48
CA GLN A 63 28.10 11.91 -17.11
C GLN A 63 29.40 11.31 -16.58
N THR A 64 29.39 10.04 -16.16
CA THR A 64 30.58 9.19 -16.17
C THR A 64 30.20 7.76 -16.55
N ASN A 65 31.15 7.14 -17.23
CA ASN A 65 31.00 6.09 -18.22
C ASN A 65 30.82 4.66 -17.67
N ALA A 66 30.08 3.90 -18.47
CA ALA A 66 30.28 2.51 -18.90
C ALA A 66 31.14 1.57 -18.02
N ASN A 67 30.55 0.42 -17.68
CA ASN A 67 31.18 -0.83 -18.12
C ASN A 67 30.17 -1.96 -18.39
N LYS A 68 30.33 -2.58 -19.56
CA LYS A 68 29.53 -3.68 -20.10
C LYS A 68 29.99 -4.99 -19.47
N GLY A 69 29.08 -5.70 -18.82
CA GLY A 69 29.22 -7.11 -18.47
C GLY A 69 27.98 -7.86 -18.96
N LYS A 70 28.09 -8.58 -20.07
CA LYS A 70 27.04 -9.48 -20.58
C LYS A 70 26.94 -10.69 -19.65
N ILE A 71 25.85 -10.78 -18.88
CA ILE A 71 25.35 -12.05 -18.36
C ILE A 71 23.85 -12.04 -18.65
N LYS A 72 23.38 -12.97 -19.48
CA LYS A 72 21.95 -13.17 -19.76
C LYS A 72 21.31 -13.93 -18.59
N PRO A 73 20.34 -13.38 -17.84
CA PRO A 73 19.49 -14.17 -16.98
C PRO A 73 18.19 -14.50 -17.72
N LYS A 74 17.86 -15.78 -17.73
CA LYS A 74 16.60 -16.38 -18.18
C LYS A 74 15.40 -15.55 -17.70
N VAL A 75 14.67 -14.96 -18.64
CA VAL A 75 13.54 -14.06 -18.36
C VAL A 75 12.34 -14.88 -17.91
N THR A 76 12.24 -15.16 -16.61
CA THR A 76 10.92 -15.34 -15.99
C THR A 76 10.25 -13.98 -16.01
N SER A 77 9.21 -13.84 -16.83
CA SER A 77 8.44 -12.61 -17.03
C SER A 77 7.90 -12.08 -15.70
N LYS A 78 8.64 -11.15 -15.08
CA LYS A 78 8.09 -10.30 -14.02
C LYS A 78 6.94 -9.52 -14.64
N LYS A 79 5.70 -9.79 -14.23
CA LYS A 79 4.54 -9.01 -14.66
C LYS A 79 4.74 -7.57 -14.18
N VAL A 80 5.05 -6.67 -15.11
CA VAL A 80 5.14 -5.24 -14.86
C VAL A 80 3.74 -4.67 -15.08
N ASP A 81 2.94 -4.59 -14.03
CA ASP A 81 1.67 -3.86 -14.06
C ASP A 81 1.94 -2.41 -13.63
N SER A 82 1.63 -1.43 -14.50
CA SER A 82 1.84 0.01 -14.27
C SER A 82 3.24 0.41 -13.78
N GLY A 83 4.30 -0.32 -14.18
CA GLY A 83 5.68 -0.05 -13.78
C GLY A 83 6.08 -0.61 -12.41
N ILE A 84 5.18 -1.32 -11.71
CA ILE A 84 5.49 -1.95 -10.43
C ILE A 84 6.05 -3.36 -10.66
N VAL A 85 7.19 -3.64 -10.05
CA VAL A 85 7.76 -4.98 -9.95
C VAL A 85 7.39 -5.56 -8.58
N TRP A 86 6.43 -6.46 -8.57
CA TRP A 86 5.96 -7.13 -7.35
C TRP A 86 6.85 -8.30 -6.96
N GLN A 87 6.97 -8.52 -5.65
CA GLN A 87 7.62 -9.69 -5.05
C GLN A 87 6.82 -10.19 -3.85
N TRP A 88 7.06 -11.43 -3.47
CA TRP A 88 6.42 -12.03 -2.31
C TRP A 88 6.78 -11.27 -1.02
N PRO A 89 5.79 -10.94 -0.18
CA PRO A 89 6.03 -10.20 1.07
C PRO A 89 6.49 -11.10 2.22
N HIS A 90 6.36 -12.41 2.07
CA HIS A 90 6.74 -13.41 3.06
C HIS A 90 6.93 -14.78 2.38
N VAL A 91 7.74 -15.65 2.97
CA VAL A 91 8.01 -17.02 2.51
C VAL A 91 7.24 -17.99 3.41
N GLY A 92 6.25 -18.68 2.83
CA GLY A 92 5.39 -19.59 3.56
C GLY A 92 4.18 -20.01 2.70
N PRO A 93 3.45 -21.07 3.06
CA PRO A 93 2.33 -21.56 2.25
C PRO A 93 1.16 -20.57 2.27
N VAL A 94 0.47 -20.43 1.14
CA VAL A 94 -0.78 -19.68 1.06
C VAL A 94 -1.90 -20.56 1.64
N ILE A 95 -2.47 -20.14 2.76
CA ILE A 95 -3.48 -20.89 3.52
C ILE A 95 -4.90 -20.35 3.35
N ALA A 96 -5.06 -19.16 2.77
CA ALA A 96 -6.33 -18.66 2.27
C ALA A 96 -6.10 -17.78 1.04
N ARG A 97 -6.97 -17.93 0.03
CA ARG A 97 -6.92 -17.15 -1.22
C ARG A 97 -7.92 -15.99 -1.18
N TYR A 98 -7.74 -15.07 -2.12
CA TYR A 98 -8.70 -14.00 -2.38
C TYR A 98 -10.06 -14.58 -2.76
N SER A 99 -11.12 -14.07 -2.16
CA SER A 99 -12.50 -14.43 -2.51
C SER A 99 -13.46 -13.28 -2.25
N VAL A 100 -14.37 -13.08 -3.20
CA VAL A 100 -15.50 -12.13 -3.10
C VAL A 100 -16.82 -12.83 -2.74
N ALA A 101 -16.84 -14.16 -2.71
CA ALA A 101 -18.03 -14.98 -2.45
C ALA A 101 -17.76 -16.01 -1.33
N GLY A 102 -18.79 -16.37 -0.58
CA GLY A 102 -18.65 -17.28 0.57
C GLY A 102 -17.81 -16.67 1.69
N ASN A 103 -16.72 -17.32 2.08
CA ASN A 103 -15.76 -16.79 3.05
C ASN A 103 -14.94 -15.66 2.42
N VAL A 104 -15.46 -14.43 2.51
CA VAL A 104 -14.84 -13.24 1.91
C VAL A 104 -13.43 -13.02 2.45
N ASN A 105 -12.47 -12.90 1.54
CA ASN A 105 -11.08 -12.59 1.82
C ASN A 105 -10.58 -11.57 0.80
N LYS A 106 -10.18 -10.38 1.27
CA LYS A 106 -9.76 -9.23 0.44
C LYS A 106 -8.31 -9.33 -0.05
N GLY A 107 -7.61 -10.40 0.31
CA GLY A 107 -6.21 -10.63 -0.04
C GLY A 107 -5.85 -12.11 -0.02
N ILE A 108 -4.62 -12.42 0.38
CA ILE A 108 -4.17 -13.79 0.66
C ILE A 108 -3.65 -13.88 2.09
N ASP A 109 -3.81 -15.06 2.68
CA ASP A 109 -3.19 -15.38 3.96
C ASP A 109 -1.99 -16.30 3.72
N ILE A 110 -0.83 -15.89 4.23
CA ILE A 110 0.43 -16.63 4.14
C ILE A 110 0.80 -17.08 5.55
N ALA A 111 0.88 -18.40 5.77
CA ALA A 111 1.30 -18.92 7.06
C ALA A 111 2.79 -18.67 7.30
N GLY A 112 3.15 -18.51 8.57
CA GLY A 112 4.54 -18.32 9.00
C GLY A 112 4.65 -18.46 10.51
N LYS A 113 5.84 -18.24 11.05
CA LYS A 113 6.12 -18.27 12.48
C LYS A 113 6.20 -16.85 13.06
N PRO A 114 5.75 -16.61 14.31
CA PRO A 114 5.90 -15.32 14.95
C PRO A 114 7.35 -14.82 14.92
N GLY A 115 7.58 -13.59 14.47
CA GLY A 115 8.91 -12.99 14.38
C GLY A 115 9.58 -13.09 13.02
N GLU A 116 9.08 -13.95 12.12
CA GLU A 116 9.61 -14.03 10.76
C GLU A 116 9.43 -12.69 10.02
N PRO A 117 10.33 -12.38 9.07
CA PRO A 117 10.30 -11.11 8.37
C PRO A 117 9.07 -10.98 7.47
N VAL A 118 8.44 -9.80 7.55
CA VAL A 118 7.49 -9.30 6.56
C VAL A 118 8.20 -8.22 5.75
N LEU A 119 8.22 -8.40 4.43
CA LEU A 119 8.93 -7.57 3.48
C LEU A 119 7.95 -6.74 2.65
N SER A 120 8.38 -5.55 2.24
CA SER A 120 7.61 -4.76 1.29
C SER A 120 7.58 -5.43 -0.09
N ALA A 121 6.38 -5.66 -0.62
CA ALA A 121 6.16 -6.33 -1.89
C ALA A 121 6.61 -5.49 -3.11
N ALA A 122 6.75 -4.18 -2.96
CA ALA A 122 7.23 -3.26 -3.98
C ALA A 122 7.73 -1.94 -3.35
N ALA A 123 8.50 -1.13 -4.07
CA ALA A 123 8.92 0.18 -3.57
C ALA A 123 7.72 1.13 -3.41
N GLY A 124 7.76 2.04 -2.43
CA GLY A 124 6.66 2.97 -2.16
C GLY A 124 6.87 3.82 -0.92
N GLU A 125 5.79 4.41 -0.42
CA GLU A 125 5.76 5.21 0.80
C GLU A 125 4.74 4.64 1.79
N VAL A 126 5.10 4.57 3.07
CA VAL A 126 4.18 4.11 4.12
C VAL A 126 3.13 5.20 4.37
N VAL A 127 1.87 4.88 4.07
CA VAL A 127 0.73 5.81 4.26
C VAL A 127 -0.13 5.47 5.48
N TYR A 128 0.15 4.34 6.13
CA TYR A 128 -0.42 3.97 7.42
C TYR A 128 0.50 3.00 8.15
N ALA A 129 0.68 3.19 9.46
CA ALA A 129 1.37 2.25 10.34
C ALA A 129 0.77 2.28 11.75
N GLY A 130 -0.08 1.31 12.09
CA GLY A 130 -0.80 1.36 13.36
C GLY A 130 -1.73 0.16 13.61
N SER A 131 -2.65 0.30 14.57
CA SER A 131 -3.62 -0.75 14.96
C SER A 131 -5.08 -0.26 15.01
N GLY A 132 -5.35 0.95 14.51
CA GLY A 132 -6.68 1.58 14.56
C GLY A 132 -7.68 1.09 13.51
N LEU A 133 -7.28 0.20 12.60
CA LEU A 133 -8.14 -0.40 11.59
C LEU A 133 -8.63 -1.77 12.08
N LEU A 134 -9.91 -1.82 12.44
CA LEU A 134 -10.57 -3.01 12.98
C LEU A 134 -10.41 -4.21 12.02
N GLY A 135 -10.12 -5.38 12.58
CA GLY A 135 -9.98 -6.63 11.85
C GLY A 135 -8.59 -6.88 11.24
N TYR A 136 -7.68 -5.90 11.25
CA TYR A 136 -6.32 -6.08 10.69
C TYR A 136 -5.22 -6.24 11.75
N GLY A 137 -5.51 -5.98 13.02
CA GLY A 137 -4.48 -5.91 14.06
C GLY A 137 -3.44 -4.83 13.74
N LYS A 138 -2.15 -5.10 14.01
CA LYS A 138 -1.06 -4.20 13.58
C LYS A 138 -0.90 -4.29 12.06
N LEU A 139 -1.12 -3.16 11.41
CA LEU A 139 -1.24 -3.02 9.96
C LEU A 139 -0.25 -1.96 9.45
N ILE A 140 0.32 -2.26 8.28
CA ILE A 140 1.06 -1.30 7.45
C ILE A 140 0.34 -1.21 6.11
N ILE A 141 0.14 0.01 5.60
CA ILE A 141 -0.31 0.25 4.22
C ILE A 141 0.79 1.04 3.50
N ILE A 142 1.20 0.56 2.33
CA ILE A 142 2.21 1.21 1.48
C ILE A 142 1.54 1.66 0.18
N ASN A 143 1.73 2.93 -0.17
CA ASN A 143 1.38 3.49 -1.46
C ASN A 143 2.54 3.32 -2.44
N HIS A 144 2.27 2.66 -3.57
CA HIS A 144 3.29 2.40 -4.59
C HIS A 144 3.23 3.41 -5.74
N ASN A 145 2.03 3.86 -6.09
CA ASN A 145 1.73 4.91 -7.06
C ASN A 145 0.23 5.26 -6.98
N ASP A 146 -0.24 6.18 -7.82
CA ASP A 146 -1.64 6.65 -7.84
C ASP A 146 -2.69 5.55 -8.04
N GLN A 147 -2.29 4.34 -8.43
CA GLN A 147 -3.19 3.23 -8.70
C GLN A 147 -3.13 2.13 -7.65
N TYR A 148 -2.01 1.94 -6.96
CA TYR A 148 -1.76 0.73 -6.17
C TYR A 148 -1.36 1.00 -4.73
N LEU A 149 -2.08 0.33 -3.83
CA LEU A 149 -1.73 0.19 -2.43
C LEU A 149 -1.48 -1.30 -2.11
N SER A 150 -0.62 -1.56 -1.12
CA SER A 150 -0.52 -2.88 -0.49
C SER A 150 -0.69 -2.78 1.02
N ALA A 151 -1.27 -3.83 1.63
CA ALA A 151 -1.45 -3.92 3.07
C ALA A 151 -0.84 -5.19 3.65
N TYR A 152 -0.28 -5.04 4.85
CA TYR A 152 0.42 -6.09 5.60
C TYR A 152 -0.16 -6.11 7.00
N ALA A 153 -0.98 -7.10 7.31
CA ALA A 153 -1.76 -7.14 8.55
C ALA A 153 -1.31 -8.28 9.48
N HIS A 154 -1.86 -8.26 10.69
CA HIS A 154 -1.63 -9.23 11.77
C HIS A 154 -0.19 -9.30 12.29
N ASN A 155 0.61 -8.27 12.05
CA ASN A 155 2.01 -8.24 12.48
C ASN A 155 2.13 -8.26 14.01
N ARG A 156 3.19 -8.84 14.57
CA ARG A 156 3.47 -8.68 16.02
C ARG A 156 4.17 -7.35 16.31
N ARG A 157 4.96 -6.84 15.36
CA ARG A 157 5.77 -5.63 15.49
C ARG A 157 5.87 -4.91 14.15
N ILE A 158 5.70 -3.59 14.18
CA ILE A 158 5.90 -2.68 13.05
C ILE A 158 7.31 -2.10 13.16
N LEU A 159 8.05 -2.03 12.06
CA LEU A 159 9.45 -1.55 12.01
C LEU A 159 9.60 -0.26 11.20
N VAL A 160 8.49 0.31 10.72
CA VAL A 160 8.45 1.49 9.87
C VAL A 160 7.43 2.49 10.41
N LYS A 161 7.52 3.74 9.95
CA LYS A 161 6.60 4.82 10.32
C LYS A 161 5.92 5.42 9.09
N GLU A 162 4.78 6.07 9.31
CA GLU A 162 4.11 6.85 8.27
C GLU A 162 5.05 7.90 7.65
N GLY A 163 4.93 8.12 6.33
CA GLY A 163 5.80 8.97 5.52
C GLY A 163 7.15 8.36 5.13
N GLN A 164 7.49 7.16 5.63
CA GLN A 164 8.76 6.53 5.31
C GLN A 164 8.77 5.98 3.86
N LYS A 165 9.80 6.34 3.09
CA LYS A 165 10.07 5.72 1.78
C LYS A 165 10.70 4.34 1.94
N ILE A 166 10.18 3.36 1.21
CA ILE A 166 10.50 1.95 1.31
C ILE A 166 10.94 1.42 -0.05
N ARG A 167 12.01 0.62 -0.06
CA ARG A 167 12.44 -0.15 -1.24
C ARG A 167 11.73 -1.50 -1.26
N ALA A 168 11.52 -2.05 -2.45
CA ALA A 168 11.06 -3.43 -2.59
C ALA A 168 11.98 -4.38 -1.81
N GLY A 169 11.40 -5.32 -1.05
CA GLY A 169 12.14 -6.28 -0.23
C GLY A 169 12.67 -5.76 1.10
N ALA A 170 12.50 -4.49 1.42
CA ALA A 170 12.87 -4.00 2.75
C ALA A 170 11.99 -4.67 3.83
N LYS A 171 12.60 -5.04 4.96
CA LYS A 171 11.88 -5.55 6.13
C LYS A 171 11.08 -4.41 6.76
N ILE A 172 9.77 -4.58 6.86
CA ILE A 172 8.84 -3.55 7.36
C ILE A 172 8.15 -3.95 8.67
N ALA A 173 8.08 -5.25 8.95
CA ALA A 173 7.43 -5.79 10.14
C ALA A 173 7.97 -7.17 10.50
N GLU A 174 7.47 -7.68 11.62
CA GLU A 174 7.60 -9.06 12.04
C GLU A 174 6.21 -9.71 12.08
N LEU A 175 6.10 -10.90 11.49
CA LEU A 175 4.87 -11.67 11.42
C LEU A 175 4.35 -12.00 12.82
N GLY A 176 3.03 -12.00 12.98
CA GLY A 176 2.37 -12.30 14.24
C GLY A 176 0.97 -12.84 14.03
N SER A 177 0.14 -12.66 15.06
CA SER A 177 -1.26 -13.08 15.09
C SER A 177 -2.18 -11.99 15.65
N THR A 178 -1.77 -10.71 15.65
CA THR A 178 -2.60 -9.65 16.24
C THR A 178 -3.92 -9.51 15.49
N GLY A 179 -5.06 -9.53 16.19
CA GLY A 179 -6.38 -9.41 15.57
C GLY A 179 -6.76 -10.62 14.71
N THR A 180 -6.15 -11.79 14.92
CA THR A 180 -6.53 -13.05 14.27
C THR A 180 -6.26 -14.25 15.18
N ASN A 181 -6.57 -15.47 14.73
CA ASN A 181 -6.56 -16.69 15.53
C ASN A 181 -5.27 -17.53 15.43
N ARG A 182 -4.37 -17.23 14.50
CA ARG A 182 -3.09 -17.93 14.33
C ARG A 182 -2.03 -17.06 13.65
N PRO A 183 -0.73 -17.37 13.79
CA PRO A 183 0.33 -16.66 13.08
C PRO A 183 0.17 -16.76 11.56
N LYS A 184 -0.02 -15.61 10.92
CA LYS A 184 -0.12 -15.47 9.46
C LYS A 184 0.11 -14.02 9.05
N LEU A 185 0.57 -13.81 7.82
CA LEU A 185 0.48 -12.52 7.15
C LEU A 185 -0.80 -12.51 6.32
N HIS A 186 -1.69 -11.55 6.59
CA HIS A 186 -2.74 -11.18 5.65
C HIS A 186 -2.21 -10.07 4.74
N PHE A 187 -2.16 -10.35 3.44
CA PHE A 187 -1.59 -9.48 2.42
C PHE A 187 -2.64 -9.09 1.38
N GLU A 188 -2.88 -7.79 1.22
CA GLU A 188 -3.78 -7.26 0.18
C GLU A 188 -3.00 -6.44 -0.85
N ILE A 189 -3.48 -6.46 -2.10
CA ILE A 189 -3.20 -5.45 -3.10
C ILE A 189 -4.54 -4.78 -3.42
N ARG A 190 -4.55 -3.45 -3.49
CA ARG A 190 -5.70 -2.68 -3.96
C ARG A 190 -5.35 -1.87 -5.19
N LYS A 191 -6.20 -1.95 -6.21
CA LYS A 191 -6.12 -1.15 -7.42
C LYS A 191 -7.26 -0.14 -7.43
N LYS A 192 -6.93 1.15 -7.42
CA LYS A 192 -7.92 2.26 -7.35
C LYS A 192 -8.95 2.03 -6.24
N GLY A 193 -8.47 1.79 -5.02
CA GLY A 193 -9.30 1.52 -3.84
C GLY A 193 -9.92 0.12 -3.72
N ASN A 194 -10.05 -0.64 -4.81
CA ASN A 194 -10.68 -1.96 -4.81
C ASN A 194 -9.67 -3.08 -4.52
N PRO A 195 -10.00 -4.04 -3.62
CA PRO A 195 -9.15 -5.21 -3.43
C PRO A 195 -9.13 -6.09 -4.69
N VAL A 196 -7.96 -6.60 -5.02
CA VAL A 196 -7.72 -7.47 -6.19
C VAL A 196 -6.96 -8.70 -5.75
N ASP A 197 -7.11 -9.82 -6.47
CA ASP A 197 -6.39 -11.06 -6.19
C ASP A 197 -4.86 -10.88 -6.28
N PRO A 198 -4.12 -10.91 -5.15
CA PRO A 198 -2.67 -10.70 -5.15
C PRO A 198 -1.90 -11.71 -5.98
N LEU A 199 -2.42 -12.93 -6.17
CA LEU A 199 -1.75 -13.98 -6.95
C LEU A 199 -1.67 -13.64 -8.45
N ARG A 200 -2.46 -12.67 -8.93
CA ARG A 200 -2.36 -12.19 -10.32
C ARG A 200 -1.15 -11.29 -10.56
N TYR A 201 -0.60 -10.71 -9.49
CA TYR A 201 0.47 -9.71 -9.48
C TYR A 201 1.80 -10.28 -9.01
N LEU A 202 1.76 -11.15 -8.00
CA LEU A 202 2.94 -11.79 -7.44
C LEU A 202 3.60 -12.73 -8.47
N PRO A 203 4.93 -12.87 -8.45
CA PRO A 203 5.61 -13.79 -9.35
C PRO A 203 5.20 -15.23 -9.03
N ALA A 204 5.13 -16.08 -10.07
CA ALA A 204 4.85 -17.50 -9.89
C ALA A 204 5.86 -18.12 -8.92
N ARG A 205 5.38 -18.97 -8.02
CA ARG A 205 6.25 -19.82 -7.20
C ARG A 205 6.39 -21.14 -7.94
N ASN A 206 7.63 -21.55 -8.18
CA ASN A 206 7.89 -22.96 -8.45
C ASN A 206 7.69 -23.66 -7.11
N LEU A 207 6.58 -24.41 -7.00
CA LEU A 207 6.30 -25.29 -5.88
C LEU A 207 7.18 -26.53 -5.97
#